data_AF-A0A5K0WDQ2-F1
#
_entry.id   AF-A0A5K0WDQ2-F1
#
_cell.length_a   1.000
_cell.length_b   1.000
_cell.length_c   1.000
_cell.angle_alpha   90.00
_cell.angle_beta   90.00
_cell.angle_gamma   90.00
#
_symmetry.space_group_name_H-M   'P 1'
#
loop_
_entity.id
_entity.type
_entity.pdbx_description
1 polymer ?
#
loop_
_entity_poly.entity_id
_entity_poly.type
_entity_poly.pdbx_seq_one_letter_code
_entity_poly.pdbx_strand_id
1 'polypeptide(L)' 'WGTDEKAVISVLAHRNAAQRNAIRQAYQELYGEDLIKRLEKELSGDFE' A
#
# COMPACT_ATOMS: atom_id res chain seq x y z
N TRP A 1 -6.89 -16.00 1.84
CA TRP A 1 -5.57 -15.71 1.22
C TRP A 1 -5.41 -14.21 1.23
N GLY A 2 -4.47 -13.67 2.00
CA GLY A 2 -4.30 -12.23 2.20
C GLY A 2 -2.82 -11.96 2.44
N THR A 3 -2.09 -11.58 1.39
CA THR A 3 -0.62 -11.68 1.41
C THR A 3 0.12 -10.51 0.76
N ASP A 4 -0.49 -9.70 -0.11
CA ASP A 4 0.27 -8.61 -0.74
C ASP A 4 0.38 -7.35 0.15
N GLU A 5 -0.65 -7.05 0.95
CA GLU A 5 -0.71 -5.79 1.68
C GLU A 5 0.20 -5.75 2.90
N LYS A 6 0.31 -6.84 3.67
CA LYS A 6 1.26 -6.92 4.79
C LYS A 6 2.70 -6.80 4.30
N ALA A 7 3.00 -7.33 3.12
CA ALA A 7 4.29 -7.16 2.48
C ALA A 7 4.53 -5.70 2.06
N VAL A 8 3.53 -5.06 1.44
CA VAL A 8 3.58 -3.63 1.08
C VAL A 8 3.73 -2.75 2.33
N ILE A 9 2.93 -2.97 3.38
CA ILE A 9 3.01 -2.23 4.65
C ILE A 9 4.37 -2.44 5.30
N SER A 10 4.91 -3.67 5.33
CA SER A 10 6.24 -3.97 5.88
C SER A 10 7.34 -3.25 5.10
N VAL A 11 7.24 -3.22 3.76
CA VAL A 11 8.18 -2.48 2.91
C VAL A 11 8.08 -0.98 3.17
N LEU A 12 6.87 -0.43 3.30
CA LEU A 12 6.65 0.99 3.57
C LEU A 12 7.05 1.41 5.00
N ALA A 13 6.88 0.54 6.00
CA ALA A 13 7.19 0.79 7.40
C ALA A 13 8.69 1.03 7.64
N HIS A 14 9.56 0.44 6.83
CA HIS A 14 11.01 0.58 6.89
C HIS A 14 11.56 1.67 5.94
N ARG A 15 10.70 2.54 5.37
CA ARG A 15 11.08 3.53 4.35
C ARG A 15 10.73 4.95 4.79
N ASN A 16 11.60 5.89 4.42
CA ASN A 16 11.38 7.30 4.70
C ASN A 16 10.28 7.89 3.80
N ALA A 17 9.77 9.08 4.16
CA ALA A 17 8.61 9.68 3.49
C ALA A 17 8.82 9.91 1.98
N ALA A 18 10.04 10.26 1.57
CA ALA A 18 10.39 10.45 0.16
C ALA A 18 10.31 9.13 -0.63
N GLN A 19 10.87 8.05 -0.09
CA GLN A 19 10.79 6.71 -0.71
C GLN A 19 9.35 6.20 -0.77
N ARG A 20 8.55 6.42 0.29
CA ARG A 20 7.13 6.06 0.28
C ARG A 20 6.36 6.78 -0.81
N ASN A 21 6.66 8.05 -1.06
CA ASN A 21 6.01 8.81 -2.12
C ASN A 21 6.39 8.32 -3.53
N ALA A 22 7.65 7.94 -3.73
CA ALA A 22 8.11 7.32 -4.98
C ALA A 22 7.42 5.97 -5.24
N ILE A 23 7.30 5.13 -4.20
CA ILE A 23 6.59 3.84 -4.29
C ILE A 23 5.10 4.07 -4.61
N ARG A 24 4.46 5.06 -3.98
CA ARG A 24 3.05 5.40 -4.26
C ARG A 24 2.86 5.79 -5.73
N GLN A 25 3.73 6.64 -6.26
CA GLN A 25 3.66 7.05 -7.67
C GLN A 25 3.88 5.87 -8.63
N ALA A 26 4.90 5.04 -8.37
CA ALA A 26 5.17 3.86 -9.19
C ALA A 26 3.98 2.87 -9.16
N TYR A 27 3.36 2.66 -8.00
CA TYR A 27 2.19 1.80 -7.88
C TYR A 27 0.98 2.37 -8.64
N GLN A 28 0.75 3.67 -8.53
CA GLN A 28 -0.31 4.36 -9.27
C GLN A 28 -0.09 4.28 -10.79
N GLU A 29 1.14 4.37 -11.26
CA GLU A 29 1.47 4.27 -12.69
C GLU A 29 1.31 2.84 -13.22
N LEU A 30 1.70 1.84 -12.43
CA LEU A 30 1.61 0.41 -12.80
C LEU A 30 0.17 -0.13 -12.77
N TYR A 31 -0.62 0.27 -11.79
CA TYR A 31 -1.94 -0.32 -11.52
C TYR A 31 -3.10 0.65 -11.71
N GLY A 32 -2.84 1.94 -11.92
CA GLY A 32 -3.88 2.97 -12.04
C GLY A 32 -4.65 3.22 -10.74
N GLU A 33 -4.16 2.71 -9.61
CA GLU A 33 -4.89 2.69 -8.34
C GLU A 33 -4.05 3.29 -7.21
N ASP A 34 -4.70 3.93 -6.24
CA ASP A 34 -3.99 4.54 -5.12
C ASP A 34 -3.67 3.48 -4.04
N LEU A 35 -2.38 3.29 -3.81
CA LEU A 35 -1.84 2.32 -2.85
C LEU A 35 -2.43 2.52 -1.44
N ILE A 36 -2.63 3.76 -0.99
CA ILE A 36 -3.16 4.05 0.34
C ILE A 36 -4.64 3.69 0.39
N LYS A 37 -5.42 4.10 -0.61
CA LYS A 37 -6.85 3.71 -0.68
C LYS A 37 -7.05 2.21 -0.71
N ARG A 38 -6.18 1.47 -1.40
CA ARG A 38 -6.24 0.01 -1.45
C ARG A 38 -5.98 -0.61 -0.07
N LEU A 39 -4.95 -0.11 0.63
CA LEU A 39 -4.65 -0.52 2.01
C LEU A 39 -5.77 -0.17 2.99
N GLU A 40 -6.35 1.02 2.90
CA GLU A 40 -7.47 1.45 3.76
C GLU A 40 -8.71 0.59 3.55
N LYS A 41 -9.06 0.26 2.29
CA LYS A 41 -10.23 -0.55 1.96
C LYS A 41 -10.17 -1.95 2.56
N GLU A 42 -8.99 -2.58 2.54
CA GLU A 42 -8.81 -3.93 3.09
C GLU A 42 -8.72 -3.91 4.62
N LEU A 43 -8.03 -2.92 5.21
CA LEU A 43 -8.01 -2.74 6.67
C LEU A 43 -9.39 -2.47 7.26
N SER A 44 -10.27 -1.78 6.52
CA SER A 44 -11.66 -1.59 6.92
C SER A 44 -12.53 -2.82 6.72
N GLY A 45 -12.15 -3.75 5.84
CA GLY A 45 -12.91 -4.98 5.56
C GLY A 45 -12.62 -6.14 6.52
N ASP A 46 -11.46 -6.13 7.19
CA ASP A 46 -11.06 -7.17 8.16
C ASP A 46 -11.71 -7.01 9.55
N PHE A 47 -12.50 -5.94 9.76
CA PHE A 47 -13.19 -5.63 11.02
C PHE A 47 -14.69 -5.97 11.04
N GLU A 48 -15.23 -6.61 10.00
CA GLU A 48 -16.61 -7.14 9.96
C GLU A 48 -16.71 -8.63 10.34
#